data_AF-A0A7X7VG63-F1
#
_entry.id   AF-A0A7X7VG63-F1
#
_cell.length_a   1.000
_cell.length_b   1.000
_cell.length_c   1.000
_cell.angle_alpha   90.00
_cell.angle_beta   90.00
_cell.angle_gamma   90.00
#
_symmetry.space_group_name_H-M   'P 1'
#
loop_
_entity.id
_entity.type
_entity.pdbx_description
1 polymer ?
#
loop_
_entity_poly.entity_id
_entity_poly.type
_entity_poly.pdbx_seq_one_letter_code
_entity_poly.pdbx_strand_id
1 'polypeptide(L)' 'MKRKIISIDETKCTGCGQCIPDCPEGALQIIEGKARLVSALFFGG' A
#
# COMPACT_ATOMS: atom_id res chain seq x y z
N MET A 1 13.60 4.73 -15.58
CA MET A 1 12.17 4.33 -15.67
C MET A 1 11.41 5.03 -14.54
N LYS A 2 10.34 5.77 -14.82
CA LYS A 2 9.59 6.51 -13.79
C LYS A 2 8.73 5.51 -13.00
N ARG A 3 9.04 5.29 -11.72
CA ARG A 3 8.20 4.46 -10.84
C ARG A 3 6.84 5.14 -10.70
N LYS A 4 5.76 4.40 -10.98
CA LYS A 4 4.39 4.89 -10.84
C LYS A 4 4.02 4.74 -9.37
N ILE A 5 4.04 5.85 -8.64
CA ILE A 5 3.68 5.86 -7.22
C ILE A 5 2.16 5.66 -7.14
N ILE A 6 1.73 4.56 -6.55
CA ILE A 6 0.33 4.35 -6.20
C ILE A 6 -0.01 5.24 -5.00
N SER A 7 -1.17 5.90 -5.03
CA SER A 7 -1.67 6.70 -3.92
C SER A 7 -3.04 6.16 -3.53
N ILE A 8 -3.26 6.01 -2.22
CA ILE A 8 -4.49 5.44 -1.67
C ILE A 8 -5.34 6.60 -1.20
N ASP A 9 -6.53 6.73 -1.77
CA ASP A 9 -7.50 7.72 -1.31
C ASP A 9 -8.14 7.23 -0.01
N GLU A 10 -7.76 7.84 1.10
CA GLU A 10 -8.22 7.47 2.43
C GLU A 10 -9.70 7.71 2.68
N THR A 11 -10.35 8.57 1.88
CA THR A 11 -11.77 8.85 1.99
C THR A 11 -12.60 7.74 1.38
N LYS A 12 -12.06 7.07 0.36
CA LYS A 12 -12.67 5.93 -0.33
C LYS A 12 -12.19 4.59 0.22
N CYS A 13 -11.03 4.57 0.88
CA CYS A 13 -10.50 3.37 1.49
C CYS A 13 -11.36 2.95 2.67
N THR A 14 -12.02 1.81 2.53
CA THR A 14 -12.84 1.18 3.57
C THR A 14 -12.07 0.16 4.41
N GLY A 15 -10.78 -0.07 4.09
CA GLY A 15 -9.99 -1.10 4.77
C GLY A 15 -10.24 -2.53 4.31
N CYS A 16 -10.91 -2.73 3.17
CA CYS A 16 -11.27 -4.07 2.68
C CYS A 16 -10.06 -4.99 2.38
N GLY A 17 -8.86 -4.45 2.23
CA GLY A 17 -7.64 -5.24 2.04
C GLY A 17 -7.51 -5.91 0.67
N GLN A 18 -8.43 -5.71 -0.27
CA GLN A 18 -8.37 -6.34 -1.60
C GLN A 18 -7.15 -5.92 -2.42
N CYS A 19 -6.61 -4.73 -2.16
CA CYS A 19 -5.39 -4.25 -2.82
C CYS A 19 -4.10 -4.94 -2.34
N ILE A 20 -4.11 -5.59 -1.18
CA ILE A 20 -2.92 -6.26 -0.62
C ILE A 20 -2.48 -7.45 -1.47
N PRO A 21 -3.33 -8.46 -1.75
CA PRO A 21 -2.93 -9.59 -2.59
C PRO A 21 -2.69 -9.19 -4.05
N ASP A 22 -3.30 -8.09 -4.50
CA ASP A 22 -3.14 -7.56 -5.87
C ASP A 22 -1.84 -6.79 -6.05
N CYS A 23 -1.15 -6.41 -4.95
CA CYS A 23 0.10 -5.67 -5.00
C CYS A 23 1.29 -6.64 -5.22
N PRO A 24 1.87 -6.71 -6.42
CA PRO A 24 2.97 -7.64 -6.71
C PRO A 24 4.25 -7.29 -5.92
N GLU A 25 4.37 -6.04 -5.48
CA GLU A 25 5.52 -5.53 -4.72
C GLU A 25 5.40 -5.84 -3.21
N GLY A 26 4.24 -6.29 -2.71
CA GLY A 26 4.03 -6.50 -1.27
C GLY A 26 4.14 -5.22 -0.44
N ALA A 27 3.99 -4.06 -1.09
CA ALA A 27 4.23 -2.75 -0.51
C ALA A 27 3.07 -2.21 0.33
N LEU A 28 1.93 -2.91 0.38
CA LEU A 28 0.69 -2.46 1.01
C LEU A 28 0.36 -3.24 2.27
N GLN A 29 -0.08 -2.53 3.31
CA GLN A 29 -0.54 -3.12 4.57
C GLN A 29 -1.76 -2.37 5.11
N ILE A 30 -2.66 -3.06 5.81
CA ILE A 30 -3.74 -2.38 6.55
C ILE A 30 -3.20 -1.89 7.88
N ILE A 31 -3.26 -0.58 8.11
CA ILE A 31 -2.90 0.10 9.35
C ILE A 31 -4.11 0.94 9.75
N GLU A 32 -4.57 0.80 11.00
CA GLU A 32 -5.75 1.53 11.52
C GLU A 32 -7.01 1.36 10.65
N GLY A 33 -7.18 0.16 10.07
CA GLY A 33 -8.33 -0.13 9.21
C GLY A 33 -8.28 0.55 7.83
N LYS A 34 -7.14 1.09 7.40
CA LYS A 34 -6.95 1.63 6.04
C LYS A 34 -5.69 1.07 5.40
N ALA A 35 -5.69 0.97 4.07
CA ALA A 35 -4.51 0.57 3.33
C ALA A 35 -3.45 1.69 3.36
N ARG A 36 -2.21 1.30 3.62
CA ARG A 36 -1.03 2.16 3.70
C ARG A 36 0.12 1.52 2.93
N LEU A 37 0.91 2.36 2.27
CA LEU A 37 2.18 1.96 1.70
C LEU A 37 3.23 1.84 2.81
N VAL A 38 3.76 0.63 3.00
CA VAL A 38 4.86 0.33 3.93
C VAL A 38 6.19 0.10 3.22
N SER A 39 6.22 0.25 1.88
CA SER A 39 7.39 0.05 1.01
C SER A 39 8.64 0.84 1.42
N ALA A 40 8.51 1.90 2.21
CA ALA A 40 9.65 2.71 2.64
C ALA A 40 10.50 2.04 3.75
N LEU A 41 9.99 0.99 4.41
CA LEU A 41 10.69 0.36 5.55
C LEU A 41 11.54 -0.87 5.17
N PHE A 42 11.44 -1.37 3.93
CA PHE A 42 12.13 -2.60 3.52
C PHE A 42 13.48 -2.41 2.80
N PHE A 43 13.92 -1.17 2.54
CA PHE A 43 15.24 -0.90 1.94
C PHE A 43 16.26 -0.38 2.97
N GLY A 44 16.24 -0.94 4.17
CA GLY A 44 17.33 -0.82 5.15
C GLY A 44 18.23 -2.05 5.17
N GLY A 45 18.71 -2.48 3.99
CA GLY A 45 19.70 -3.53 3.81
C GLY A 45 20.89 -2.99 3.04
#